data_AF-A0A0F9FYJ7-F1
#
_entry.id   AF-A0A0F9FYJ7-F1
#
_cell.length_a   1.000
_cell.length_b   1.000
_cell.length_c   1.000
_cell.angle_alpha   90.00
_cell.angle_beta   90.00
_cell.angle_gamma   90.00
#
_symmetry.space_group_name_H-M   'P 1'
#
loop_
_entity.id
_entity.type
_entity.pdbx_description
1 polymer ?
#
loop_
_entity_poly.entity_id
_entity_poly.type
_entity_poly.pdbx_seq_one_letter_code
_entity_poly.pdbx_strand_id
1 'polypeptide(L)'
;MILGIVGCEAAKFTVETEILARLVIRRAIGLTMATFPGIRVVSGACHLGGIDIWAIEEAKDFGVETQEFPPAMQSWTNGYRLRNIQIAQQSDKVICITVKVLPAGYAGMRFERCYHCNTLDHVKSGGCWTVKYARTIGKAGEVIAV
;
A
#
# COMPACT_ATOMS: atom_id res chain seq x y z
N MET A 1 -16.73 6.67 0.90
CA MET A 1 -15.80 5.64 1.41
C MET A 1 -14.37 6.08 1.08
N ILE A 2 -13.45 5.93 2.02
CA ILE A 2 -12.02 6.22 1.82
C ILE A 2 -11.24 4.90 1.73
N LEU A 3 -10.59 4.66 0.60
CA LEU A 3 -9.78 3.48 0.34
C LEU A 3 -8.30 3.83 0.47
N GLY A 4 -7.65 3.32 1.51
CA GLY A 4 -6.20 3.40 1.67
C GLY A 4 -5.52 2.31 0.85
N ILE A 5 -4.60 2.68 -0.04
CA ILE A 5 -3.77 1.72 -0.78
C ILE A 5 -2.30 2.03 -0.49
N VAL A 6 -1.58 1.07 0.05
CA VAL A 6 -0.17 1.21 0.44
C VAL A 6 0.63 -0.01 0.03
N GLY A 7 1.96 0.07 0.00
CA GLY A 7 2.73 -1.14 -0.29
C GLY A 7 4.23 -1.00 -0.38
N CYS A 8 4.84 -1.90 -1.13
CA CYS A 8 6.28 -1.92 -1.39
C CYS A 8 6.72 -0.79 -2.33
N GLU A 9 7.98 -0.37 -2.18
CA GLU A 9 8.68 0.51 -3.12
C GLU A 9 8.89 -0.17 -4.47
N ALA A 10 9.13 0.63 -5.52
CA ALA A 10 9.24 0.15 -6.90
C ALA A 10 10.33 -0.91 -7.09
N ALA A 11 11.49 -0.75 -6.42
CA ALA A 11 12.64 -1.65 -6.57
C ALA A 11 12.36 -3.11 -6.16
N LYS A 12 11.26 -3.38 -5.46
CA LYS A 12 10.83 -4.73 -5.08
C LYS A 12 10.00 -5.43 -6.15
N PHE A 13 9.64 -4.75 -7.23
CA PHE A 13 8.84 -5.31 -8.31
C PHE A 13 9.71 -5.58 -9.54
N THR A 14 9.44 -6.70 -10.20
CA THR A 14 9.77 -6.90 -11.61
C THR A 14 8.73 -6.22 -12.48
N VAL A 15 8.95 -6.14 -13.79
CA VAL A 15 7.95 -5.62 -14.75
C VAL A 15 6.63 -6.40 -14.63
N GLU A 16 6.70 -7.73 -14.56
CA GLU A 16 5.53 -8.60 -14.46
C GLU A 16 4.75 -8.35 -13.16
N THR A 17 5.45 -8.26 -12.03
CA THR A 17 4.80 -8.06 -10.73
C THR A 17 4.30 -6.62 -10.55
N GLU A 18 4.90 -5.62 -11.19
CA GLU A 18 4.34 -4.27 -11.27
C GLU A 18 3.01 -4.28 -12.04
N ILE A 19 2.95 -4.95 -13.19
CA ILE A 19 1.71 -5.08 -13.98
C ILE A 19 0.61 -5.72 -13.13
N LEU A 20 0.92 -6.82 -12.43
CA LEU A 20 -0.01 -7.47 -11.52
C LEU A 20 -0.45 -6.55 -10.38
N ALA A 21 0.48 -5.80 -9.78
CA ALA A 21 0.16 -4.83 -8.73
C ALA A 21 -0.81 -3.75 -9.22
N ARG A 22 -0.55 -3.16 -10.39
CA ARG A 22 -1.44 -2.14 -10.99
C ARG A 22 -2.82 -2.73 -11.32
N LEU A 23 -2.90 -3.97 -11.81
CA LEU A 23 -4.18 -4.65 -12.01
C LEU A 23 -4.95 -4.85 -10.70
N VAL A 24 -4.27 -5.21 -9.61
CA VAL A 24 -4.88 -5.29 -8.26
C VAL A 24 -5.39 -3.92 -7.80
N ILE A 25 -4.62 -2.85 -7.99
CA ILE A 25 -5.01 -1.47 -7.67
C ILE A 25 -6.28 -1.09 -8.43
N ARG A 26 -6.27 -1.21 -9.76
CA ARG A 26 -7.42 -0.89 -10.62
C ARG A 26 -8.67 -1.66 -10.22
N ARG A 27 -8.52 -2.97 -9.96
CA ARG A 27 -9.63 -3.82 -9.51
C ARG A 27 -10.19 -3.36 -8.16
N ALA A 28 -9.32 -3.04 -7.21
CA ALA A 28 -9.75 -2.57 -5.88
C ALA A 28 -10.51 -1.24 -5.99
N ILE A 29 -10.01 -0.29 -6.78
CA ILE A 29 -10.67 1.00 -7.03
C ILE A 29 -12.02 0.78 -7.70
N GLY A 30 -12.06 0.05 -8.83
CA GLY A 30 -13.29 -0.18 -9.59
C GLY A 30 -14.39 -0.90 -8.80
N LEU A 31 -14.04 -1.94 -8.04
CA LEU A 31 -15.00 -2.64 -7.17
C LEU A 31 -15.54 -1.74 -6.06
N THR A 32 -14.68 -0.89 -5.48
CA THR A 32 -15.09 0.03 -4.42
C THR A 32 -16.00 1.12 -4.99
N MET A 33 -15.69 1.69 -6.15
CA MET A 33 -16.53 2.66 -6.84
C MET A 33 -17.91 2.11 -7.23
N ALA A 34 -17.96 0.85 -7.67
CA ALA A 34 -19.23 0.20 -8.03
C ALA A 34 -20.17 0.04 -6.83
N THR A 35 -19.61 -0.07 -5.62
CA THR A 35 -20.39 -0.21 -4.38
C THR A 35 -20.67 1.15 -3.73
N PHE A 36 -19.71 2.08 -3.79
CA PHE A 36 -19.74 3.36 -3.12
C PHE A 36 -19.44 4.48 -4.13
N PRO A 37 -20.44 5.21 -4.64
CA PRO A 37 -20.18 6.35 -5.50
C PRO A 37 -19.40 7.43 -4.73
N GLY A 38 -18.48 8.13 -5.41
CA GLY A 38 -17.70 9.22 -4.82
C GLY A 38 -16.67 8.77 -3.77
N ILE A 39 -15.93 7.70 -4.03
CA ILE A 39 -14.82 7.30 -3.16
C ILE A 39 -13.66 8.30 -3.22
N ARG A 40 -12.79 8.25 -2.22
CA ARG A 40 -11.46 8.85 -2.23
C ARG A 40 -10.39 7.79 -2.04
N VAL A 41 -9.30 7.86 -2.81
CA VAL A 41 -8.12 7.02 -2.61
C VAL A 41 -7.07 7.79 -1.82
N VAL A 42 -6.53 7.16 -0.78
CA VAL A 42 -5.43 7.74 0.01
C VAL A 42 -4.20 6.87 -0.01
N SER A 43 -3.04 7.50 -0.07
CA SER A 43 -1.76 6.80 -0.02
C SER A 43 -0.66 7.66 0.60
N GLY A 44 0.58 7.23 0.48
CA GLY A 44 1.68 7.69 1.30
C GLY A 44 2.80 8.47 0.61
N ALA A 45 2.71 8.71 -0.70
CA ALA A 45 3.73 9.41 -1.48
C ALA A 45 5.15 8.82 -1.26
N CYS A 46 5.32 7.52 -1.45
CA CYS A 46 6.63 6.89 -1.28
C CYS A 46 7.65 7.50 -2.25
N HIS A 47 8.66 8.18 -1.73
CA HIS A 47 9.74 8.79 -2.52
C HIS A 47 10.57 7.79 -3.35
N LEU A 48 10.46 6.49 -3.06
CA LEU A 48 11.10 5.39 -3.80
C LEU A 48 10.14 4.75 -4.85
N GLY A 49 9.03 5.42 -5.16
CA GLY A 49 8.01 4.92 -6.07
C GLY A 49 7.21 3.74 -5.51
N GLY A 50 6.65 2.94 -6.43
CA GLY A 50 5.94 1.71 -6.10
C GLY A 50 4.45 1.95 -5.81
N ILE A 51 3.88 1.10 -4.98
CA ILE A 51 2.43 1.02 -4.77
C ILE A 51 1.81 2.36 -4.40
N ASP A 52 2.48 3.16 -3.56
CA ASP A 52 1.91 4.42 -3.12
C ASP A 52 1.72 5.41 -4.27
N ILE A 53 2.67 5.45 -5.22
CA ILE A 53 2.59 6.32 -6.40
C ILE A 53 1.61 5.75 -7.42
N TRP A 54 1.72 4.45 -7.71
CA TRP A 54 0.85 3.78 -8.67
C TRP A 54 -0.62 3.86 -8.24
N ALA A 55 -0.93 3.76 -6.94
CA ALA A 55 -2.30 3.91 -6.44
C ALA A 55 -2.90 5.27 -6.78
N ILE A 56 -2.10 6.35 -6.73
CA ILE A 56 -2.54 7.70 -7.02
C ILE A 56 -2.68 7.92 -8.53
N GLU A 57 -1.74 7.40 -9.33
CA GLU A 57 -1.84 7.40 -10.79
C GLU A 57 -3.12 6.70 -11.26
N GLU A 58 -3.33 5.46 -10.84
CA GLU A 58 -4.52 4.70 -11.24
C GLU A 58 -5.81 5.33 -10.74
N ALA A 59 -5.82 5.92 -9.54
CA ALA A 59 -7.01 6.63 -9.05
C ALA A 59 -7.33 7.88 -9.89
N LYS A 60 -6.31 8.64 -10.30
CA LYS A 60 -6.48 9.81 -11.19
C LYS A 60 -7.01 9.38 -12.56
N ASP A 61 -6.52 8.27 -13.11
CA ASP A 61 -7.01 7.72 -14.38
C ASP A 61 -8.49 7.31 -14.30
N PHE A 62 -8.97 6.90 -13.12
CA PHE A 62 -10.39 6.62 -12.86
C PHE A 62 -11.22 7.89 -12.55
N GLY A 63 -10.61 9.08 -12.51
CA GLY A 63 -11.27 10.32 -12.11
C GLY A 63 -11.68 10.35 -10.63
N VAL A 64 -11.00 9.58 -9.78
CA VAL A 64 -11.27 9.47 -8.34
C VAL A 64 -10.47 10.52 -7.58
N GLU A 65 -11.08 11.11 -6.55
CA GLU A 65 -10.38 12.05 -5.67
C GLU A 65 -9.22 11.35 -4.94
N THR A 66 -8.06 12.00 -4.89
CA THR A 66 -6.86 11.45 -4.25
C THR A 66 -6.34 12.34 -3.14
N GLN A 67 -5.79 11.74 -2.08
CA GLN A 67 -5.03 12.46 -1.05
C GLN A 67 -3.78 11.67 -0.66
N GLU A 68 -2.64 12.35 -0.67
CA GLU A 68 -1.36 11.77 -0.29
C GLU A 68 -0.89 12.26 1.08
N PHE A 69 -0.30 11.34 1.84
CA PHE A 69 0.35 11.63 3.12
C PHE A 69 1.86 11.37 2.98
N PRO A 70 2.66 12.34 2.52
CA PRO A 70 4.11 12.18 2.49
C PRO A 70 4.69 12.10 3.91
N PRO A 71 5.76 11.31 4.14
CA PRO A 71 6.42 11.28 5.43
C PRO A 71 7.17 12.60 5.68
N ALA A 72 7.01 13.18 6.86
CA ALA A 72 7.73 14.40 7.25
C ALA A 72 9.26 14.20 7.33
N MET A 73 9.69 12.96 7.59
CA MET A 73 11.10 12.57 7.67
C MET A 73 11.29 11.17 7.08
N GLN A 74 12.47 10.90 6.52
CA GLN A 74 12.83 9.57 6.03
C GLN A 74 13.29 8.63 7.16
N SER A 75 12.51 8.56 8.25
CA SER A 75 12.77 7.69 9.39
C SER A 75 11.50 6.97 9.82
N TRP A 76 11.65 5.78 10.40
CA TRP A 76 10.50 4.99 10.86
C TRP A 76 9.71 5.73 11.95
N THR A 77 10.38 6.10 13.05
CA THR A 77 9.72 6.66 14.24
C THR A 77 9.05 8.01 13.98
N ASN A 78 9.73 8.91 13.26
CA ASN A 78 9.31 10.31 13.14
C ASN A 78 8.71 10.65 11.77
N GLY A 79 8.58 9.69 10.86
CA GLY A 79 8.06 9.92 9.52
C GLY A 79 7.12 8.81 9.06
N TYR A 80 7.68 7.68 8.62
CA TYR A 80 6.91 6.61 8.00
C TYR A 80 5.80 6.06 8.90
N ARG A 81 6.06 5.86 10.19
CA ARG A 81 5.05 5.35 11.14
C ARG A 81 3.92 6.35 11.35
N LEU A 82 4.24 7.63 11.57
CA LEU A 82 3.23 8.68 11.80
C LEU A 82 2.32 8.83 10.58
N ARG A 83 2.92 8.85 9.40
CA ARG A 83 2.23 8.86 8.12
C ARG A 83 1.35 7.63 7.92
N ASN A 84 1.82 6.43 8.27
CA ASN A 84 1.01 5.21 8.19
C ASN A 84 -0.18 5.24 9.17
N ILE A 85 -0.03 5.83 10.36
CA ILE A 85 -1.14 6.05 11.29
C ILE A 85 -2.19 6.97 10.65
N GLN A 86 -1.77 8.08 10.04
CA GLN A 86 -2.69 9.01 9.35
C GLN A 86 -3.48 8.31 8.24
N ILE A 87 -2.80 7.55 7.38
CA ILE A 87 -3.47 6.76 6.32
C ILE A 87 -4.52 5.83 6.92
N ALA A 88 -4.17 5.06 7.95
CA ALA A 88 -5.08 4.11 8.56
C ALA A 88 -6.28 4.78 9.24
N GLN A 89 -6.08 5.90 9.93
CA GLN A 89 -7.14 6.66 10.60
C GLN A 89 -8.12 7.28 9.60
N GLN A 90 -7.61 7.76 8.47
CA GLN A 90 -8.41 8.39 7.42
C GLN A 90 -9.11 7.37 6.51
N SER A 91 -8.68 6.11 6.51
CA SER A 91 -9.26 5.07 5.67
C SER A 91 -10.45 4.36 6.33
N ASP A 92 -11.40 3.91 5.51
CA ASP A 92 -12.42 2.93 5.90
C ASP A 92 -11.90 1.50 5.69
N LYS A 93 -11.15 1.29 4.60
CA LYS A 93 -10.42 0.05 4.27
C LYS A 93 -8.99 0.37 3.87
N VAL A 94 -8.02 -0.42 4.34
CA VAL A 94 -6.62 -0.36 3.89
C VAL A 94 -6.24 -1.64 3.15
N ILE A 95 -5.70 -1.51 1.94
CA ILE A 95 -5.12 -2.60 1.16
C ILE A 95 -3.62 -2.39 1.09
N CYS A 96 -2.84 -3.36 1.57
CA CYS A 96 -1.41 -3.43 1.35
C CYS A 96 -1.09 -4.34 0.18
N ILE A 97 -0.37 -3.84 -0.82
CA ILE A 97 0.14 -4.65 -1.93
C ILE A 97 1.64 -4.85 -1.76
N THR A 98 2.10 -6.08 -1.89
CA THR A 98 3.50 -6.47 -1.76
C THR A 98 3.81 -7.59 -2.75
N VAL A 99 5.07 -8.02 -2.82
CA VAL A 99 5.49 -9.13 -3.68
C VAL A 99 5.65 -10.42 -2.86
N LYS A 100 5.48 -11.57 -3.51
CA LYS A 100 5.80 -12.88 -2.91
C LYS A 100 7.30 -13.08 -2.76
N VAL A 101 8.07 -12.68 -3.77
CA VAL A 101 9.52 -12.90 -3.86
C VAL A 101 10.19 -11.62 -4.36
N LEU A 102 11.34 -11.27 -3.79
CA LEU A 102 12.15 -10.14 -4.24
C LEU A 102 12.85 -10.47 -5.57
N PRO A 103 13.04 -9.49 -6.47
CA PRO A 103 13.86 -9.66 -7.66
C PRO A 103 15.27 -10.15 -7.32
N ALA A 104 15.87 -10.96 -8.20
CA ALA A 104 17.20 -11.54 -7.97
C ALA A 104 18.26 -10.46 -7.67
N GLY A 105 18.20 -9.33 -8.39
CA GLY A 105 19.11 -8.19 -8.22
C GLY A 105 18.75 -7.20 -7.10
N TYR A 106 17.73 -7.46 -6.27
CA TYR A 106 17.35 -6.52 -5.22
C TYR A 106 18.43 -6.42 -4.13
N ALA A 107 19.00 -5.22 -3.97
CA ALA A 107 20.12 -4.93 -3.06
C ALA A 107 19.68 -4.38 -1.69
N GLY A 108 18.39 -4.11 -1.50
CA GLY A 108 17.87 -3.57 -0.24
C GLY A 108 17.75 -4.61 0.87
N MET A 109 17.24 -4.16 2.02
CA MET A 109 17.07 -5.02 3.20
C MET A 109 16.10 -6.18 2.94
N ARG A 110 16.52 -7.39 3.35
CA ARG A 110 15.74 -8.63 3.26
C ARG A 110 15.33 -9.09 4.64
N PHE A 111 14.17 -9.72 4.72
CA PHE A 111 13.64 -10.30 5.95
C PHE A 111 13.20 -11.72 5.64
N GLU A 112 13.54 -12.68 6.51
CA GLU A 112 13.15 -14.09 6.35
C GLU A 112 11.62 -14.26 6.36
N ARG A 113 10.91 -13.42 7.12
CA ARG A 113 9.46 -13.43 7.23
C ARG A 113 8.88 -12.04 7.40
N CYS A 114 7.60 -11.87 7.08
CA CYS A 114 6.87 -10.68 7.48
C CYS A 114 6.50 -10.76 8.97
N TYR A 115 7.23 -10.06 9.84
CA TYR A 115 6.93 -10.02 11.27
C TYR A 115 5.67 -9.20 11.64
N HIS A 116 5.04 -8.50 10.67
CA HIS A 116 3.76 -7.83 10.89
C HIS A 116 2.58 -8.81 10.75
N CYS A 117 2.72 -9.80 9.87
CA CYS A 117 1.70 -10.79 9.55
C CYS A 117 2.05 -12.20 10.08
N ASN A 118 3.27 -12.40 10.57
CA ASN A 118 3.83 -13.68 11.01
C ASN A 118 3.72 -14.78 9.94
N THR A 119 4.08 -14.46 8.69
CA THR A 119 4.00 -15.39 7.54
C THR A 119 5.24 -15.32 6.64
N LEU A 120 5.45 -16.38 5.86
CA LEU A 120 6.42 -16.50 4.76
C LEU A 120 5.81 -16.25 3.38
N ASP A 121 4.48 -16.09 3.28
CA ASP A 121 3.76 -16.01 2.00
C ASP A 121 4.08 -14.74 1.18
N HIS A 122 4.69 -13.74 1.82
CA HIS A 122 4.99 -12.47 1.18
C HIS A 122 6.18 -11.74 1.81
N VAL A 123 6.78 -10.86 1.01
CA VAL A 123 7.87 -9.97 1.44
C VAL A 123 7.34 -8.91 2.41
N LYS A 124 8.12 -8.64 3.46
CA LYS A 124 7.80 -7.61 4.44
C LYS A 124 7.71 -6.22 3.79
N SER A 125 6.62 -5.52 4.09
CA SER A 125 6.41 -4.12 3.72
C SER A 125 6.01 -3.27 4.94
N GLY A 126 6.32 -1.97 4.90
CA GLY A 126 5.73 -0.99 5.82
C GLY A 126 4.21 -0.93 5.69
N GLY A 127 3.66 -1.18 4.49
CA GLY A 127 2.22 -1.26 4.29
C GLY A 127 1.53 -2.37 5.10
N CYS A 128 2.21 -3.48 5.37
CA CYS A 128 1.68 -4.55 6.21
C CYS A 128 1.50 -4.08 7.67
N TRP A 129 2.36 -3.16 8.12
CA TRP A 129 2.18 -2.50 9.41
C TRP A 129 0.94 -1.62 9.42
N THR A 130 0.73 -0.84 8.36
CA THR A 130 -0.46 0.02 8.20
C THR A 130 -1.75 -0.80 8.27
N VAL A 131 -1.80 -1.94 7.56
CA VAL A 131 -2.95 -2.86 7.62
C VAL A 131 -3.14 -3.43 9.03
N LYS A 132 -2.05 -3.85 9.69
CA LYS A 132 -2.13 -4.33 11.08
C LYS A 132 -2.71 -3.24 11.99
N TYR A 133 -2.21 -2.02 11.90
CA TYR A 133 -2.68 -0.90 12.70
C TYR A 133 -4.15 -0.54 12.39
N ALA A 134 -4.54 -0.48 11.12
CA ALA A 134 -5.92 -0.26 10.71
C ALA A 134 -6.88 -1.27 11.36
N ARG A 135 -6.53 -2.55 11.35
CA ARG A 135 -7.31 -3.60 12.03
C ARG A 135 -7.38 -3.38 13.54
N THR A 136 -6.31 -2.92 14.19
CA THR A 136 -6.34 -2.62 15.65
C THR A 136 -7.28 -1.48 16.03
N ILE A 137 -7.57 -0.56 15.11
CA ILE A 137 -8.51 0.55 15.32
C ILE A 137 -9.89 0.27 14.70
N GLY A 138 -10.21 -1.00 14.41
CA GLY A 138 -11.52 -1.42 13.93
C GLY A 138 -11.80 -1.19 12.44
N LYS A 139 -10.77 -0.87 11.64
CA LYS A 139 -10.93 -0.67 10.18
C LYS A 139 -10.70 -1.97 9.41
N ALA A 140 -11.28 -2.06 8.22
CA ALA A 140 -11.03 -3.18 7.32
C ALA A 140 -9.59 -3.12 6.79
N GLY A 141 -8.93 -4.28 6.68
CA GLY A 141 -7.54 -4.34 6.27
C GLY A 141 -7.23 -5.64 5.52
N GLU A 142 -6.49 -5.55 4.43
CA GLU A 142 -6.14 -6.68 3.56
C GLU A 142 -4.69 -6.58 3.08
N VAL A 143 -3.99 -7.71 2.99
CA VAL A 143 -2.64 -7.78 2.40
C VAL A 143 -2.72 -8.68 1.17
N ILE A 144 -2.25 -8.18 0.04
CA ILE A 144 -2.26 -8.88 -1.24
C ILE A 144 -0.81 -9.02 -1.72
N ALA A 145 -0.39 -10.24 -2.01
CA ALA A 145 0.92 -10.54 -2.54
C ALA A 145 0.82 -10.89 -4.02
N VAL A 146 1.53 -10.15 -4.86
CA VAL A 146 1.67 -10.39 -6.30
C VAL A 146 2.95 -11.13 -6.65
#